data_AF-A0A976M4G8-F1
#
_entry.id   AF-A0A976M4G8-F1
#
_cell.length_a   1.000
_cell.length_b   1.000
_cell.length_c   1.000
_cell.angle_alpha   90.00
_cell.angle_beta   90.00
_cell.angle_gamma   90.00
#
_symmetry.space_group_name_H-M   'P 1'
#
loop_
_entity.id
_entity.type
_entity.pdbx_description
1 polymer ?
#
loop_
_entity_poly.entity_id
_entity_poly.type
_entity_poly.pdbx_seq_one_letter_code
_entity_poly.pdbx_strand_id
1 'polypeptide(L)'
;MHLSQVLLSNARLKYAARFLKPPGFFKRAEMREKPHRKTGPFENPVKRFVRLREKARMFSQLPAPRHVPVPKPIEQTLLKPLEYVPKVPPEALERRLEFLLGDKAKQQQLHAKMREGLTPYLAELFMWQRQMRDLRKIYRAQYFQKLNEVTEEERLRQYNVFIKESKDKYMKREEIRRSIYEEKKRKAILRDTISIEKKVTQSLELGRLSSKKIKNIYWLNKLQSAINYGEDDSKVEIKDINVPKLATELGHPVEDPKKMRHKIMDGNLLFRDILKESFELMPEDAYRFEALEEETYKPEEIAKITYGVLTDEEKLELLDKKITILNEKIDEDSKLHGKSKNNLYIQLRDHMEAAKLAYMEKNSESQK
;
A
#
# COMPACT_ATOMS: atom_id res chain seq x y z
N MET A 1 -45.81 11.54 13.39
CA MET A 1 -44.94 11.72 12.21
C MET A 1 -44.14 10.47 11.78
N HIS A 2 -44.23 9.31 12.44
CA HIS A 2 -43.44 8.12 12.05
C HIS A 2 -44.05 7.24 10.93
N LEU A 3 -45.36 7.36 10.66
CA LEU A 3 -46.01 6.62 9.56
C LEU A 3 -45.52 7.06 8.17
N SER A 4 -45.15 8.33 8.00
CA SER A 4 -44.68 8.85 6.72
C SER A 4 -43.30 8.29 6.35
N GLN A 5 -42.39 8.11 7.30
CA GLN A 5 -41.05 7.55 7.04
C GLN A 5 -41.09 6.08 6.59
N VAL A 6 -41.99 5.26 7.15
CA VAL A 6 -42.17 3.85 6.75
C VAL A 6 -42.86 3.74 5.38
N LEU A 7 -43.78 4.66 5.05
CA LEU A 7 -44.36 4.74 3.71
C LEU A 7 -43.37 5.29 2.67
N LEU A 8 -42.45 6.17 3.07
CA LEU A 8 -41.37 6.71 2.25
C LEU A 8 -40.21 5.71 2.04
N SER A 9 -40.02 4.72 2.91
CA SER A 9 -39.01 3.67 2.75
C SER A 9 -39.47 2.51 1.86
N ASN A 10 -40.78 2.39 1.59
CA ASN A 10 -41.33 1.43 0.66
C ASN A 10 -40.97 1.81 -0.79
N ALA A 11 -39.86 1.26 -1.29
CA ALA A 11 -39.43 1.39 -2.69
C ALA A 11 -40.56 1.05 -3.69
N ARG A 12 -41.50 0.18 -3.28
CA ARG A 12 -42.70 -0.18 -4.04
C ARG A 12 -43.67 0.98 -4.24
N LEU A 13 -43.94 1.78 -3.20
CA LEU A 13 -44.80 2.96 -3.28
C LEU A 13 -44.14 4.05 -4.13
N LYS A 14 -42.83 4.25 -3.98
CA LYS A 14 -42.04 5.14 -4.85
C LYS A 14 -42.09 4.72 -6.32
N TYR A 15 -41.99 3.42 -6.59
CA TYR A 15 -42.09 2.88 -7.96
C TYR A 15 -43.50 3.03 -8.54
N ALA A 16 -44.54 2.65 -7.79
CA ALA A 16 -45.94 2.76 -8.21
C ALA A 16 -46.37 4.22 -8.45
N ALA A 17 -45.89 5.16 -7.65
CA ALA A 17 -46.19 6.58 -7.79
C ALA A 17 -45.79 7.17 -9.16
N ARG A 18 -44.79 6.60 -9.86
CA ARG A 18 -44.37 7.05 -11.21
C ARG A 18 -45.43 6.79 -12.28
N PHE A 19 -46.31 5.80 -12.07
CA PHE A 19 -47.35 5.40 -13.02
C PHE A 19 -48.75 5.89 -12.61
N LEU A 20 -48.94 6.20 -11.33
CA LEU A 20 -50.18 6.79 -10.82
C LEU A 20 -50.27 8.30 -11.10
N LYS A 21 -49.12 8.98 -11.22
CA LYS A 21 -49.06 10.38 -11.64
C LYS A 21 -49.30 10.54 -13.14
N PRO A 22 -50.08 11.55 -13.59
CA PRO A 22 -50.24 11.83 -15.00
C PRO A 22 -48.89 12.18 -15.65
N PRO A 23 -48.63 11.77 -16.90
CA PRO A 23 -47.40 12.11 -17.60
C PRO A 23 -47.27 13.63 -17.74
N GLY A 24 -46.06 14.16 -17.54
CA GLY A 24 -45.79 15.61 -17.67
C GLY A 24 -46.00 16.16 -19.09
N PHE A 25 -45.99 17.48 -19.24
CA PHE A 25 -46.31 18.20 -20.48
C PHE A 25 -45.55 17.66 -21.71
N PHE A 26 -44.22 17.59 -21.65
CA PHE A 26 -43.39 17.08 -22.74
C PHE A 26 -43.68 15.62 -23.09
N LYS A 27 -43.91 14.77 -22.07
CA LYS A 27 -44.25 13.37 -22.26
C LYS A 27 -45.63 13.20 -22.91
N ARG A 28 -46.57 14.11 -22.65
CA ARG A 28 -47.88 14.14 -23.32
C ARG A 28 -47.76 14.58 -24.78
N ALA A 29 -46.94 15.59 -25.07
CA ALA A 29 -46.68 16.04 -26.44
C ALA A 29 -46.05 14.92 -27.29
N GLU A 30 -45.02 14.25 -26.76
CA GLU A 30 -44.35 13.14 -27.43
C GLU A 30 -45.29 11.94 -27.68
N MET A 31 -46.21 11.66 -26.74
CA MET A 31 -47.22 10.61 -26.91
C MET A 31 -48.32 10.98 -27.92
N ARG A 32 -48.56 12.26 -28.17
CA ARG A 32 -49.49 12.72 -29.21
C ARG A 32 -48.87 12.61 -30.59
N GLU A 33 -47.58 12.95 -30.72
CA GLU A 33 -46.87 12.89 -31.99
C GLU A 33 -46.52 11.47 -32.42
N LYS A 34 -45.97 10.65 -31.50
CA LYS A 34 -45.48 9.29 -31.82
C LYS A 34 -45.81 8.31 -30.68
N PRO A 35 -47.09 7.93 -30.49
CA PRO A 35 -47.51 7.08 -29.38
C PRO A 35 -46.79 5.72 -29.34
N HIS A 36 -46.54 5.13 -30.50
CA HIS A 36 -45.96 3.79 -30.64
C HIS A 36 -44.48 3.69 -30.22
N ARG A 37 -43.74 4.80 -30.13
CA ARG A 37 -42.35 4.78 -29.64
C ARG A 37 -42.24 4.32 -28.20
N LYS A 38 -43.24 4.61 -27.37
CA LYS A 38 -43.27 4.19 -25.96
C LYS A 38 -44.08 2.94 -25.76
N THR A 39 -45.14 2.74 -26.54
CA THR A 39 -46.13 1.66 -26.33
C THR A 39 -45.87 0.41 -27.14
N GLY A 40 -44.97 0.50 -28.12
CA GLY A 40 -44.73 -0.56 -29.10
C GLY A 40 -45.72 -0.48 -30.27
N PRO A 41 -45.44 -1.22 -31.35
CA PRO A 41 -46.20 -1.12 -32.60
C PRO A 41 -47.65 -1.63 -32.49
N PHE A 42 -47.91 -2.63 -31.64
CA PHE A 42 -49.18 -3.37 -31.64
C PHE A 42 -50.13 -3.04 -30.47
N GLU A 43 -49.74 -2.15 -29.56
CA GLU A 43 -50.53 -1.86 -28.36
C GLU A 43 -51.14 -0.46 -28.41
N ASN A 44 -52.46 -0.37 -28.19
CA ASN A 44 -53.15 0.91 -28.07
C ASN A 44 -52.59 1.69 -26.86
N PRO A 45 -52.12 2.93 -27.05
CA PRO A 45 -51.42 3.67 -26.01
C PRO A 45 -52.29 3.96 -24.79
N VAL A 46 -53.57 4.22 -24.98
CA VAL A 46 -54.53 4.50 -23.89
C VAL A 46 -54.73 3.24 -23.05
N LYS A 47 -55.00 2.10 -23.69
CA LYS A 47 -55.20 0.81 -23.00
C LYS A 47 -53.96 0.41 -22.19
N ARG A 48 -52.77 0.65 -22.73
CA ARG A 48 -51.50 0.38 -22.02
C ARG A 48 -51.31 1.27 -20.79
N PHE A 49 -51.62 2.56 -20.88
CA PHE A 49 -51.52 3.46 -19.74
C PHE A 49 -52.50 3.09 -18.62
N VAL A 50 -53.75 2.76 -18.96
CA VAL A 50 -54.75 2.28 -18.00
C VAL A 50 -54.24 1.02 -17.31
N ARG A 51 -53.76 0.04 -18.10
CA ARG A 51 -53.18 -1.21 -17.58
C ARG A 51 -51.98 -0.98 -16.65
N LEU A 52 -51.05 -0.09 -17.02
CA LEU A 52 -49.89 0.23 -16.18
C LEU A 52 -50.31 0.93 -14.88
N ARG A 53 -51.32 1.80 -14.94
CA ARG A 53 -51.87 2.49 -13.77
C ARG A 53 -52.57 1.53 -12.82
N GLU A 54 -53.35 0.59 -13.36
CA GLU A 54 -54.00 -0.48 -12.59
C GLU A 54 -52.97 -1.43 -11.97
N LYS A 55 -51.97 -1.87 -12.74
CA LYS A 55 -50.85 -2.68 -12.21
C LYS A 55 -50.12 -1.95 -11.08
N ALA A 56 -49.86 -0.65 -11.23
CA ALA A 56 -49.23 0.14 -10.18
C ALA A 56 -50.12 0.31 -8.94
N ARG A 57 -51.44 0.45 -9.12
CA ARG A 57 -52.42 0.47 -8.02
C ARG A 57 -52.40 -0.85 -7.24
N MET A 58 -52.49 -1.98 -7.93
CA MET A 58 -52.41 -3.31 -7.30
C MET A 58 -51.07 -3.52 -6.61
N PHE A 59 -49.96 -3.11 -7.25
CA PHE A 59 -48.62 -3.22 -6.68
C PHE A 59 -48.43 -2.35 -5.43
N SER A 60 -49.09 -1.20 -5.35
CA SER A 60 -49.06 -0.33 -4.16
C SER A 60 -49.84 -0.88 -2.97
N GLN A 61 -50.81 -1.77 -3.21
CA GLN A 61 -51.63 -2.41 -2.18
C GLN A 61 -51.00 -3.68 -1.62
N LEU A 62 -49.96 -4.22 -2.27
CA LEU A 62 -49.24 -5.38 -1.74
C LEU A 62 -48.48 -5.00 -0.46
N PRO A 63 -48.47 -5.87 0.57
CA PRO A 63 -47.68 -5.63 1.77
C PRO A 63 -46.19 -5.51 1.44
N ALA A 64 -45.43 -4.80 2.28
CA ALA A 64 -43.99 -4.67 2.11
C ALA A 64 -43.31 -6.05 2.01
N PRO A 65 -42.25 -6.21 1.17
CA PRO A 65 -41.52 -7.47 1.14
C PRO A 65 -40.94 -7.76 2.53
N ARG A 66 -41.01 -9.02 2.97
CA ARG A 66 -40.30 -9.46 4.17
C ARG A 66 -38.80 -9.21 3.95
N HIS A 67 -38.15 -8.54 4.90
CA HIS A 67 -36.70 -8.34 4.83
C HIS A 67 -36.02 -9.70 5.06
N VAL A 68 -35.54 -10.33 3.99
CA VAL A 68 -34.69 -11.51 4.13
C VAL A 68 -33.33 -11.02 4.61
N PRO A 69 -32.83 -11.44 5.78
CA PRO A 69 -31.49 -11.06 6.22
C PRO A 69 -30.48 -11.61 5.21
N VAL A 70 -29.77 -10.70 4.53
CA VAL A 70 -28.64 -11.07 3.68
C VAL A 70 -27.47 -11.39 4.60
N PRO A 71 -26.80 -12.54 4.45
CA PRO A 71 -25.63 -12.86 5.25
C PRO A 71 -24.57 -11.76 5.03
N LYS A 72 -23.98 -11.28 6.13
CA LYS A 72 -22.84 -10.36 6.05
C LYS A 72 -21.68 -11.06 5.33
N PRO A 73 -20.85 -10.33 4.58
CA PRO A 73 -19.65 -10.92 3.99
C PRO A 73 -18.78 -11.54 5.10
N ILE A 74 -18.17 -12.68 4.79
CA ILE A 74 -17.27 -13.38 5.72
C ILE A 74 -15.97 -12.57 5.78
N GLU A 75 -15.84 -11.74 6.80
CA GLU A 75 -14.56 -11.10 7.13
C GLU A 75 -13.69 -12.12 7.89
N GLN A 76 -12.43 -12.25 7.49
CA GLN A 76 -11.45 -13.07 8.21
C GLN A 76 -11.04 -12.36 9.50
N THR A 77 -11.92 -12.36 10.50
CA THR A 77 -11.61 -11.83 11.82
C THR A 77 -10.93 -12.90 12.65
N LEU A 78 -9.81 -12.56 13.27
CA LEU A 78 -9.20 -13.39 14.31
C LEU A 78 -10.22 -13.72 15.40
N LEU A 79 -10.07 -14.87 16.04
CA LEU A 79 -10.90 -15.26 17.17
C LEU A 79 -10.91 -14.16 18.24
N LYS A 80 -12.11 -13.74 18.62
CA LYS A 80 -12.33 -12.73 19.65
C LYS A 80 -12.17 -13.36 21.05
N PRO A 81 -11.62 -12.61 22.02
CA PRO A 81 -11.62 -13.07 23.40
C PRO A 81 -13.05 -13.17 23.94
N LEU A 82 -13.24 -14.03 24.93
CA LEU A 82 -14.50 -14.12 25.65
C LEU A 82 -14.69 -12.88 26.54
N GLU A 83 -15.87 -12.26 26.47
CA GLU A 83 -16.17 -11.05 27.26
C GLU A 83 -16.43 -11.36 28.74
N TYR A 84 -17.00 -12.53 29.05
CA TYR A 84 -17.47 -12.87 30.39
C TYR A 84 -16.83 -14.18 30.89
N VAL A 85 -15.69 -14.05 31.56
CA VAL A 85 -15.02 -15.17 32.24
C VAL A 85 -15.03 -14.90 33.75
N PRO A 86 -15.57 -15.81 34.57
CA PRO A 86 -15.53 -15.67 36.02
C PRO A 86 -14.09 -15.64 36.54
N LYS A 87 -13.71 -14.55 37.23
CA LYS A 87 -12.38 -14.33 37.82
C LYS A 87 -12.10 -15.11 39.12
N VAL A 88 -12.90 -16.16 39.39
CA VAL A 88 -12.75 -16.96 40.61
C VAL A 88 -11.57 -17.92 40.42
N PRO A 89 -10.63 -18.05 41.36
CA PRO A 89 -9.53 -19.00 41.19
C PRO A 89 -10.05 -20.45 41.12
N PRO A 90 -9.44 -21.32 40.30
CA PRO A 90 -9.91 -22.69 40.11
C PRO A 90 -9.91 -23.48 41.42
N GLU A 91 -8.91 -23.27 42.27
CA GLU A 91 -8.83 -23.90 43.60
C GLU A 91 -10.04 -23.57 44.49
N ALA A 92 -10.57 -22.34 44.43
CA ALA A 92 -11.74 -21.97 45.22
C ALA A 92 -13.01 -22.64 44.69
N LEU A 93 -13.10 -22.83 43.37
CA LEU A 93 -14.18 -23.59 42.74
C LEU A 93 -14.11 -25.07 43.13
N GLU A 94 -12.90 -25.65 43.13
CA GLU A 94 -12.64 -27.04 43.54
C GLU A 94 -12.98 -27.27 45.01
N ARG A 95 -12.45 -26.46 45.93
CA ARG A 95 -12.78 -26.56 47.38
C ARG A 95 -14.29 -26.44 47.63
N ARG A 96 -14.97 -25.57 46.87
CA ARG A 96 -16.43 -25.42 46.99
C ARG A 96 -17.17 -26.62 46.40
N LEU A 97 -16.68 -27.19 45.30
CA LEU A 97 -17.22 -28.39 44.69
C LEU A 97 -17.04 -29.60 45.61
N GLU A 98 -15.87 -29.78 46.20
CA GLU A 98 -15.58 -30.79 47.23
C GLU A 98 -16.53 -30.66 48.41
N PHE A 99 -16.77 -29.43 48.89
CA PHE A 99 -17.75 -29.20 49.95
C PHE A 99 -19.16 -29.66 49.53
N LEU A 100 -19.61 -29.29 48.33
CA LEU A 100 -20.98 -29.57 47.84
C LEU A 100 -21.22 -31.05 47.58
N LEU A 101 -20.17 -31.79 47.17
CA LEU A 101 -20.24 -33.23 46.94
C LEU A 101 -19.97 -34.05 48.22
N GLY A 102 -19.31 -33.46 49.22
CA GLY A 102 -18.96 -34.10 50.47
C GLY A 102 -20.08 -34.16 51.51
N ASP A 103 -19.82 -34.87 52.61
CA ASP A 103 -20.81 -35.09 53.68
C ASP A 103 -21.17 -33.82 54.45
N LYS A 104 -20.30 -32.81 54.43
CA LYS A 104 -20.56 -31.49 55.03
C LYS A 104 -21.78 -30.82 54.39
N ALA A 105 -21.99 -30.98 53.08
CA ALA A 105 -23.18 -30.44 52.41
C ALA A 105 -24.46 -31.16 52.82
N LYS A 106 -24.41 -32.48 53.04
CA LYS A 106 -25.54 -33.27 53.56
C LYS A 106 -25.90 -32.84 54.98
N GLN A 107 -24.90 -32.70 55.84
CA GLN A 107 -25.09 -32.18 57.20
C GLN A 107 -25.70 -30.77 57.18
N GLN A 108 -25.26 -29.91 56.26
CA GLN A 108 -25.85 -28.59 56.09
C GLN A 108 -27.33 -28.63 55.62
N GLN A 109 -27.71 -29.61 54.80
CA GLN A 109 -29.10 -29.82 54.39
C GLN A 109 -29.97 -30.25 55.59
N LEU A 110 -29.49 -31.23 56.37
CA LEU A 110 -30.22 -31.74 57.54
C LEU A 110 -30.37 -30.69 58.65
N HIS A 111 -29.37 -29.80 58.81
CA HIS A 111 -29.40 -28.70 59.78
C HIS A 111 -29.99 -27.40 59.20
N ALA A 112 -30.81 -27.47 58.16
CA ALA A 112 -31.47 -26.30 57.59
C ALA A 112 -32.34 -25.58 58.63
N LYS A 113 -32.21 -24.25 58.73
CA LYS A 113 -33.06 -23.45 59.62
C LYS A 113 -34.52 -23.50 59.15
N MET A 114 -35.38 -24.04 60.00
CA MET A 114 -36.82 -24.03 59.81
C MET A 114 -37.36 -22.61 59.89
N ARG A 115 -38.16 -22.21 58.90
CA ARG A 115 -38.94 -20.97 58.94
C ARG A 115 -40.39 -21.32 59.29
N GLU A 116 -41.10 -20.40 59.91
CA GLU A 116 -42.52 -20.56 60.25
C GLU A 116 -43.32 -20.92 58.98
N GLY A 117 -44.16 -21.96 59.08
CA GLY A 117 -44.98 -22.45 57.96
C GLY A 117 -44.29 -23.41 56.99
N LEU A 118 -43.00 -23.74 57.16
CA LEU A 118 -42.33 -24.78 56.36
C LEU A 118 -42.24 -26.11 57.12
N THR A 119 -42.50 -27.21 56.43
CA THR A 119 -42.21 -28.57 56.93
C THR A 119 -40.72 -28.86 56.81
N PRO A 120 -40.15 -29.72 57.69
CA PRO A 120 -38.72 -30.09 57.65
C PRO A 120 -38.26 -30.55 56.26
N TYR A 121 -39.08 -31.38 55.62
CA TYR A 121 -38.86 -31.85 54.26
C TYR A 121 -38.73 -30.71 53.23
N LEU A 122 -39.59 -29.68 53.31
CA LEU A 122 -39.53 -28.54 52.39
C LEU A 122 -38.29 -27.68 52.63
N ALA A 123 -37.86 -27.52 53.89
CA ALA A 123 -36.63 -26.79 54.21
C ALA A 123 -35.38 -27.51 53.65
N GLU A 124 -35.31 -28.83 53.80
CA GLU A 124 -34.26 -29.68 53.22
C GLU A 124 -34.25 -29.57 51.68
N LEU A 125 -35.43 -29.69 51.05
CA LEU A 125 -35.58 -29.60 49.60
C LEU A 125 -35.08 -28.24 49.04
N PHE A 126 -35.42 -27.13 49.70
CA PHE A 126 -34.93 -25.82 49.27
C PHE A 126 -33.42 -25.67 49.43
N MET A 127 -32.84 -26.23 50.51
CA MET A 127 -31.39 -26.26 50.69
C MET A 127 -30.70 -27.11 49.63
N TRP A 128 -31.26 -28.28 49.30
CA TRP A 128 -30.79 -29.13 48.21
C TRP A 128 -30.86 -28.41 46.86
N GLN A 129 -31.98 -27.75 46.53
CA GLN A 129 -32.13 -26.98 45.30
C GLN A 129 -31.11 -25.84 45.20
N ARG A 130 -30.80 -25.18 46.31
CA ARG A 130 -29.76 -24.14 46.37
C ARG A 130 -28.38 -24.74 46.09
N GLN A 131 -28.02 -25.84 46.75
CA GLN A 131 -26.74 -26.53 46.50
C GLN A 131 -26.62 -27.02 45.06
N MET A 132 -27.70 -27.52 44.45
CA MET A 132 -27.74 -27.90 43.03
C MET A 132 -27.58 -26.70 42.08
N ARG A 133 -28.13 -25.53 42.43
CA ARG A 133 -27.87 -24.28 41.68
C ARG A 133 -26.42 -23.85 41.79
N ASP A 134 -25.82 -23.97 42.97
CA ASP A 134 -24.42 -23.65 43.21
C ASP A 134 -23.50 -24.60 42.43
N LEU A 135 -23.77 -25.91 42.43
CA LEU A 135 -23.05 -26.89 41.60
C LEU A 135 -23.08 -26.50 40.11
N ARG A 136 -24.26 -26.18 39.56
CA ARG A 136 -24.38 -25.73 38.17
C ARG A 136 -23.58 -24.45 37.88
N LYS A 137 -23.54 -23.51 38.82
CA LYS A 137 -22.74 -22.28 38.68
C LYS A 137 -21.25 -22.59 38.65
N ILE A 138 -20.78 -23.50 39.50
CA ILE A 138 -19.37 -23.91 39.55
C ILE A 138 -18.97 -24.58 38.25
N TYR A 139 -19.72 -25.57 37.77
CA TYR A 139 -19.42 -26.22 36.48
C TYR A 139 -19.44 -25.25 35.31
N ARG A 140 -20.39 -24.30 35.30
CA ARG A 140 -20.42 -23.25 34.29
C ARG A 140 -19.17 -22.35 34.36
N ALA A 141 -18.71 -22.02 35.56
CA ALA A 141 -17.52 -21.21 35.75
C ALA A 141 -16.25 -21.95 35.30
N GLN A 142 -16.08 -23.21 35.72
CA GLN A 142 -14.99 -24.07 35.28
C GLN A 142 -14.98 -24.24 33.75
N TYR A 143 -16.15 -24.44 33.15
CA TYR A 143 -16.29 -24.51 31.70
C TYR A 143 -15.83 -23.21 31.02
N PHE A 144 -16.27 -22.05 31.49
CA PHE A 144 -15.85 -20.77 30.90
C PHE A 144 -14.37 -20.48 31.09
N GLN A 145 -13.77 -20.90 32.20
CA GLN A 145 -12.33 -20.78 32.43
C GLN A 145 -11.56 -21.64 31.43
N LYS A 146 -11.94 -22.92 31.30
CA LYS A 146 -11.29 -23.81 30.34
C LYS A 146 -11.51 -23.34 28.90
N LEU A 147 -12.70 -22.84 28.58
CA LEU A 147 -13.00 -22.29 27.26
C LEU A 147 -12.14 -21.06 26.99
N ASN A 148 -11.92 -20.19 27.99
CA ASN A 148 -11.03 -19.03 27.84
C ASN A 148 -9.60 -19.45 27.52
N GLU A 149 -9.04 -20.39 28.28
CA GLU A 149 -7.69 -20.94 28.05
C GLU A 149 -7.56 -21.44 26.60
N VAL A 150 -8.49 -22.29 26.15
CA VAL A 150 -8.46 -22.86 24.79
C VAL A 150 -8.61 -21.76 23.74
N THR A 151 -9.49 -20.77 23.97
CA THR A 151 -9.63 -19.65 23.03
C THR A 151 -8.40 -18.77 22.95
N GLU A 152 -7.69 -18.55 24.05
CA GLU A 152 -6.45 -17.78 24.06
C GLU A 152 -5.33 -18.53 23.33
N GLU A 153 -5.19 -19.84 23.55
CA GLU A 153 -4.25 -20.69 22.83
C GLU A 153 -4.51 -20.67 21.31
N GLU A 154 -5.76 -20.86 20.90
CA GLU A 154 -6.14 -20.84 19.47
C GLU A 154 -5.96 -19.44 18.86
N ARG A 155 -6.24 -18.38 19.60
CA ARG A 155 -5.99 -17.01 19.14
C ARG A 155 -4.50 -16.77 18.92
N LEU A 156 -3.63 -17.24 19.82
CA LEU A 156 -2.18 -17.16 19.64
C LEU A 156 -1.71 -17.96 18.43
N ARG A 157 -2.26 -19.17 18.21
CA ARG A 157 -1.98 -19.97 17.00
C ARG A 157 -2.37 -19.23 15.73
N GLN A 158 -3.60 -18.70 15.66
CA GLN A 158 -4.07 -17.92 14.51
C GLN A 158 -3.23 -16.67 14.27
N TYR A 159 -2.86 -15.96 15.32
CA TYR A 159 -2.00 -14.78 15.24
C TYR A 159 -0.61 -15.13 14.67
N ASN A 160 -0.02 -16.23 15.13
CA ASN A 160 1.27 -16.70 14.63
C ASN A 160 1.20 -17.10 13.14
N VAL A 161 0.12 -17.76 12.72
CA VAL A 161 -0.11 -18.07 11.30
C VAL A 161 -0.26 -16.78 10.49
N PHE A 162 -1.04 -15.82 10.99
CA PHE A 162 -1.23 -14.53 10.33
C PHE A 162 0.09 -13.76 10.15
N ILE A 163 0.94 -13.72 11.18
CA ILE A 163 2.27 -13.11 11.08
C ILE A 163 3.12 -13.80 10.02
N LYS A 164 3.15 -15.14 10.02
CA LYS A 164 3.91 -15.92 9.03
C LYS A 164 3.43 -15.63 7.61
N GLU A 165 2.13 -15.68 7.36
CA GLU A 165 1.57 -15.38 6.05
C GLU A 165 1.87 -13.94 5.59
N SER A 166 1.82 -12.98 6.52
CA SER A 166 2.13 -11.58 6.21
C SER A 166 3.60 -11.42 5.82
N LYS A 167 4.53 -12.04 6.57
CA LYS A 167 5.95 -12.09 6.24
C LYS A 167 6.21 -12.78 4.90
N ASP A 168 5.59 -13.92 4.65
CA ASP A 168 5.74 -14.65 3.38
C ASP A 168 5.24 -13.83 2.19
N LYS A 169 4.11 -13.12 2.34
CA LYS A 169 3.60 -12.20 1.32
C LYS A 169 4.56 -11.04 1.08
N TYR A 170 5.16 -10.51 2.14
CA TYR A 170 6.17 -9.45 2.05
C TYR A 170 7.42 -9.94 1.31
N MET A 171 7.99 -11.08 1.70
CA MET A 171 9.16 -11.68 1.07
C MET A 171 8.92 -11.98 -0.41
N LYS A 172 7.77 -12.56 -0.78
CA LYS A 172 7.40 -12.78 -2.18
C LYS A 172 7.36 -11.49 -2.99
N ARG A 173 6.87 -10.39 -2.41
CA ARG A 173 6.86 -9.08 -3.07
C ARG A 173 8.26 -8.51 -3.22
N GLU A 174 9.14 -8.71 -2.23
CA GLU A 174 10.55 -8.32 -2.37
C GLU A 174 11.26 -9.14 -3.44
N GLU A 175 11.07 -10.44 -3.49
CA GLU A 175 11.65 -11.32 -4.51
C GLU A 175 11.24 -10.90 -5.92
N ILE A 176 9.96 -10.57 -6.12
CA ILE A 176 9.46 -10.03 -7.40
C ILE A 176 10.13 -8.69 -7.73
N ARG A 177 10.34 -7.80 -6.74
CA ARG A 177 11.04 -6.53 -6.98
C ARG A 177 12.50 -6.77 -7.36
N ARG A 178 13.20 -7.65 -6.64
CA ARG A 178 14.59 -8.02 -6.92
C ARG A 178 14.74 -8.61 -8.33
N SER A 179 13.85 -9.52 -8.73
CA SER A 179 13.90 -10.11 -10.08
C SER A 179 13.68 -9.06 -11.17
N ILE A 180 12.78 -8.09 -10.97
CA ILE A 180 12.58 -6.97 -11.90
C ILE A 180 13.84 -6.10 -12.00
N TYR A 181 14.49 -5.79 -10.87
CA TYR A 181 15.73 -5.01 -10.87
C TYR A 181 16.88 -5.75 -11.57
N GLU A 182 17.02 -7.05 -11.32
CA GLU A 182 17.99 -7.90 -12.01
C GLU A 182 17.74 -7.94 -13.53
N GLU A 183 16.49 -8.08 -13.97
CA GLU A 183 16.15 -8.03 -15.39
C GLU A 183 16.47 -6.68 -16.03
N LYS A 184 16.22 -5.57 -15.32
CA LYS A 184 16.59 -4.22 -15.79
C LYS A 184 18.11 -4.09 -15.90
N LYS A 185 18.87 -4.53 -14.89
CA LYS A 185 20.34 -4.56 -14.92
C LYS A 185 20.85 -5.37 -16.10
N ARG A 186 20.31 -6.57 -16.32
CA ARG A 186 20.65 -7.43 -17.49
C ARG A 186 20.39 -6.73 -18.82
N LYS A 187 19.23 -6.08 -18.98
CA LYS A 187 18.89 -5.35 -20.22
C LYS A 187 19.78 -4.14 -20.46
N ALA A 188 20.16 -3.41 -19.41
CA ALA A 188 21.08 -2.28 -19.50
C ALA A 188 22.46 -2.76 -19.96
N ILE A 189 23.02 -3.78 -19.29
CA ILE A 189 24.30 -4.41 -19.66
C ILE A 189 24.25 -4.85 -21.12
N LEU A 190 23.20 -5.54 -21.57
CA LEU A 190 23.07 -5.97 -22.97
C LEU A 190 23.03 -4.81 -23.97
N ARG A 191 22.38 -3.69 -23.64
CA ARG A 191 22.36 -2.51 -24.51
C ARG A 191 23.74 -1.88 -24.61
N ASP A 192 24.43 -1.78 -23.49
CA ASP A 192 25.78 -1.22 -23.44
C ASP A 192 26.77 -2.12 -24.18
N THR A 193 26.70 -3.44 -24.01
CA THR A 193 27.54 -4.38 -24.76
C THR A 193 27.31 -4.24 -26.26
N ILE A 194 26.06 -4.15 -26.73
CA ILE A 194 25.74 -3.96 -28.15
C ILE A 194 26.28 -2.60 -28.66
N SER A 195 26.21 -1.54 -27.84
CA SER A 195 26.73 -0.22 -28.20
C SER A 195 28.25 -0.22 -28.31
N ILE A 196 28.93 -0.86 -27.36
CA ILE A 196 30.39 -1.03 -27.36
C ILE A 196 30.80 -1.85 -28.58
N GLU A 197 30.16 -2.99 -28.84
CA GLU A 197 30.43 -3.82 -30.02
C GLU A 197 30.30 -3.03 -31.32
N LYS A 198 29.24 -2.21 -31.47
CA LYS A 198 29.08 -1.34 -32.65
C LYS A 198 30.20 -0.31 -32.81
N LYS A 199 30.65 0.30 -31.72
CA LYS A 199 31.77 1.25 -31.74
C LYS A 199 33.07 0.54 -32.10
N VAL A 200 33.31 -0.63 -31.53
CA VAL A 200 34.49 -1.46 -31.82
C VAL A 200 34.50 -1.92 -33.27
N THR A 201 33.39 -2.42 -33.80
CA THR A 201 33.29 -2.83 -35.22
C THR A 201 33.51 -1.65 -36.16
N GLN A 202 32.92 -0.49 -35.89
CA GLN A 202 33.15 0.73 -36.66
C GLN A 202 34.63 1.15 -36.62
N SER A 203 35.28 1.07 -35.46
CA SER A 203 36.71 1.40 -35.33
C SER A 203 37.61 0.44 -36.14
N LEU A 204 37.28 -0.86 -36.13
CA LEU A 204 37.98 -1.88 -36.93
C LEU A 204 37.78 -1.66 -38.43
N GLU A 205 36.58 -1.30 -38.87
CA GLU A 205 36.29 -0.97 -40.27
C GLU A 205 37.04 0.28 -40.74
N LEU A 206 37.06 1.35 -39.93
CA LEU A 206 37.87 2.54 -40.21
C LEU A 206 39.37 2.21 -40.24
N GLY A 207 39.84 1.32 -39.37
CA GLY A 207 41.20 0.77 -39.40
C GLY A 207 41.50 0.03 -40.72
N ARG A 208 40.58 -0.79 -41.21
CA ARG A 208 40.73 -1.49 -42.51
C ARG A 208 40.71 -0.51 -43.69
N LEU A 209 39.82 0.48 -43.68
CA LEU A 209 39.72 1.50 -44.73
C LEU A 209 40.95 2.40 -44.77
N SER A 210 41.44 2.85 -43.61
CA SER A 210 42.66 3.65 -43.51
C SER A 210 43.88 2.86 -43.99
N SER A 211 44.02 1.59 -43.63
CA SER A 211 45.09 0.72 -44.16
C SER A 211 45.04 0.59 -45.69
N LYS A 212 43.85 0.41 -46.27
CA LYS A 212 43.67 0.41 -47.73
C LYS A 212 44.06 1.75 -48.36
N LYS A 213 43.63 2.88 -47.77
CA LYS A 213 44.01 4.22 -48.25
C LYS A 213 45.52 4.43 -48.20
N ILE A 214 46.17 4.05 -47.09
CA ILE A 214 47.63 4.14 -46.94
C ILE A 214 48.34 3.32 -48.04
N LYS A 215 47.88 2.09 -48.30
CA LYS A 215 48.42 1.26 -49.40
C LYS A 215 48.24 1.92 -50.77
N ASN A 216 47.07 2.49 -51.04
CA ASN A 216 46.81 3.19 -52.30
C ASN A 216 47.65 4.46 -52.46
N ILE A 217 47.80 5.26 -51.39
CA ILE A 217 48.68 6.44 -51.38
C ILE A 217 50.12 6.01 -51.61
N TYR A 218 50.58 4.95 -50.95
CA TYR A 218 51.93 4.43 -51.13
C TYR A 218 52.15 3.96 -52.57
N TRP A 219 51.16 3.30 -53.17
CA TRP A 219 51.20 2.89 -54.58
C TRP A 219 51.19 4.08 -55.54
N LEU A 220 50.37 5.11 -55.29
CA LEU A 220 50.37 6.36 -56.07
C LEU A 220 51.70 7.09 -55.96
N ASN A 221 52.27 7.23 -54.77
CA ASN A 221 53.60 7.80 -54.57
C ASN A 221 54.67 7.00 -55.31
N LYS A 222 54.54 5.67 -55.35
CA LYS A 222 55.43 4.81 -56.13
C LYS A 222 55.30 5.03 -57.65
N LEU A 223 54.08 5.26 -58.15
CA LEU A 223 53.86 5.61 -59.55
C LEU A 223 54.34 7.03 -59.87
N GLN A 224 54.08 7.99 -59.01
CA GLN A 224 54.49 9.38 -59.20
C GLN A 224 56.02 9.52 -59.16
N SER A 225 56.69 8.81 -58.26
CA SER A 225 58.15 8.70 -58.28
C SER A 225 58.67 8.02 -59.54
N ALA A 226 57.97 7.00 -60.07
CA ALA A 226 58.34 6.38 -61.35
C ALA A 226 58.08 7.26 -62.59
N ILE A 227 57.05 8.12 -62.56
CA ILE A 227 56.73 9.09 -63.64
C ILE A 227 57.71 10.26 -63.61
N ASN A 228 58.11 10.74 -62.43
CA ASN A 228 59.10 11.80 -62.26
C ASN A 228 60.54 11.38 -62.62
N TYR A 229 60.77 10.18 -63.17
CA TYR A 229 62.06 9.77 -63.73
C TYR A 229 62.27 10.20 -65.20
N GLY A 230 61.37 11.02 -65.78
CA GLY A 230 61.45 11.41 -67.19
C GLY A 230 61.28 12.89 -67.53
N GLU A 231 60.98 13.79 -66.59
CA GLU A 231 60.77 15.21 -66.89
C GLU A 231 61.57 16.10 -65.92
N ASP A 232 62.73 16.55 -66.41
CA ASP A 232 63.25 17.86 -66.02
C ASP A 232 62.28 18.94 -66.54
N ASP A 233 61.95 19.88 -65.65
CA ASP A 233 61.32 21.17 -65.91
C ASP A 233 59.93 21.20 -66.59
N SER A 234 58.87 20.95 -65.81
CA SER A 234 57.72 21.87 -65.81
C SER A 234 56.86 21.75 -64.55
N LYS A 235 56.60 22.89 -63.90
CA LYS A 235 55.64 23.03 -62.79
C LYS A 235 54.22 22.79 -63.31
N VAL A 236 53.70 21.58 -63.14
CA VAL A 236 52.28 21.28 -63.38
C VAL A 236 51.51 21.50 -62.07
N GLU A 237 50.54 22.41 -62.09
CA GLU A 237 49.59 22.63 -60.99
C GLU A 237 48.68 21.40 -60.84
N ILE A 238 48.89 20.64 -59.75
CA ILE A 238 48.04 19.50 -59.40
C ILE A 238 46.77 20.04 -58.73
N LYS A 239 45.64 20.04 -59.47
CA LYS A 239 44.31 20.23 -58.87
C LYS A 239 43.86 18.94 -58.18
N ASP A 240 43.18 19.07 -57.05
CA ASP A 240 42.62 17.92 -56.31
C ASP A 240 41.61 17.15 -57.17
N ILE A 241 42.02 15.96 -57.64
CA ILE A 241 41.15 15.09 -58.44
C ILE A 241 40.33 14.20 -57.49
N ASN A 242 39.01 14.32 -57.57
CA ASN A 242 38.09 13.50 -56.79
C ASN A 242 37.99 12.08 -57.39
N VAL A 243 38.82 11.17 -56.85
CA VAL A 243 38.99 9.77 -57.28
C VAL A 243 37.68 9.01 -57.54
N PRO A 244 36.62 9.09 -56.72
CA PRO A 244 35.34 8.43 -57.03
C PRO A 244 34.65 8.93 -58.30
N LYS A 245 34.73 10.24 -58.61
CA LYS A 245 34.17 10.78 -59.86
C LYS A 245 34.95 10.28 -61.08
N LEU A 246 36.27 10.26 -60.96
CA LEU A 246 37.14 9.78 -62.04
C LEU A 246 36.94 8.27 -62.30
N ALA A 247 36.73 7.48 -61.25
CA ALA A 247 36.42 6.06 -61.38
C ALA A 247 35.05 5.80 -62.05
N THR A 248 34.03 6.63 -61.78
CA THR A 248 32.74 6.56 -62.49
C THR A 248 32.84 6.99 -63.95
N GLU A 249 33.64 8.01 -64.28
CA GLU A 249 33.88 8.47 -65.65
C GLU A 249 34.66 7.45 -66.48
N LEU A 250 35.55 6.67 -65.85
CA LEU A 250 36.28 5.56 -66.47
C LEU A 250 35.47 4.24 -66.51
N GLY A 251 34.22 4.23 -66.05
CA GLY A 251 33.33 3.07 -66.16
C GLY A 251 33.56 1.96 -65.13
N HIS A 252 34.28 2.21 -64.04
CA HIS A 252 34.43 1.24 -62.96
C HIS A 252 33.24 1.31 -61.97
N PRO A 253 32.65 0.18 -61.56
CA PRO A 253 31.54 0.18 -60.60
C PRO A 253 32.04 0.58 -59.21
N VAL A 254 31.69 1.78 -58.76
CA VAL A 254 31.93 2.25 -57.40
C VAL A 254 30.66 2.05 -56.59
N GLU A 255 30.69 1.17 -55.58
CA GLU A 255 29.55 0.94 -54.70
C GLU A 255 29.37 2.08 -53.69
N ASP A 256 28.12 2.57 -53.54
CA ASP A 256 27.77 3.61 -52.59
C ASP A 256 27.97 3.15 -51.12
N PRO A 257 28.70 3.92 -50.28
CA PRO A 257 28.97 3.54 -48.89
C PRO A 257 27.71 3.50 -48.01
N LYS A 258 26.56 4.01 -48.49
CA LYS A 258 25.30 4.02 -47.76
C LYS A 258 24.55 2.69 -47.75
N LYS A 259 24.99 1.67 -48.52
CA LYS A 259 24.27 0.38 -48.66
C LYS A 259 24.91 -0.80 -47.93
N MET A 260 26.04 -0.64 -47.25
CA MET A 260 26.63 -1.74 -46.49
C MET A 260 25.85 -2.03 -45.20
N ARG A 261 25.03 -3.09 -45.20
CA ARG A 261 24.56 -3.76 -43.97
C ARG A 261 25.41 -5.00 -43.79
N HIS A 262 26.30 -5.01 -42.79
CA HIS A 262 27.14 -6.17 -42.51
C HIS A 262 26.53 -7.10 -41.46
N LYS A 263 26.63 -8.40 -41.75
CA LYS A 263 26.23 -9.53 -40.92
C LYS A 263 27.27 -9.70 -39.81
N ILE A 264 26.84 -9.67 -38.55
CA ILE A 264 27.70 -9.85 -37.38
C ILE A 264 28.25 -11.28 -37.43
N MET A 265 29.57 -11.43 -37.36
CA MET A 265 30.26 -12.72 -37.32
C MET A 265 30.57 -13.07 -35.87
N ASP A 266 30.06 -14.22 -35.43
CA ASP A 266 30.26 -14.78 -34.10
C ASP A 266 31.66 -15.44 -34.02
N GLY A 267 32.58 -14.85 -33.27
CA GLY A 267 33.94 -15.38 -33.06
C GLY A 267 34.45 -15.08 -31.65
N ASN A 268 35.16 -16.04 -31.05
CA ASN A 268 35.45 -16.17 -29.62
C ASN A 268 35.94 -14.90 -28.90
N LEU A 269 35.35 -14.70 -27.72
CA LEU A 269 35.11 -13.44 -27.02
C LEU A 269 36.05 -13.22 -25.82
N LEU A 270 37.37 -13.37 -26.02
CA LEU A 270 38.36 -13.11 -24.96
C LEU A 270 38.21 -11.70 -24.34
N PHE A 271 37.93 -10.71 -25.18
CA PHE A 271 37.72 -9.33 -24.75
C PHE A 271 36.38 -9.11 -24.02
N ARG A 272 35.37 -9.96 -24.23
CA ARG A 272 34.08 -9.89 -23.50
C ARG A 272 34.26 -10.30 -22.05
N ASP A 273 35.07 -11.31 -21.80
CA ASP A 273 35.26 -11.84 -20.45
C ASP A 273 36.10 -10.89 -19.61
N ILE A 274 37.15 -10.28 -20.19
CA ILE A 274 37.96 -9.22 -19.54
C ILE A 274 37.11 -7.94 -19.27
N LEU A 275 36.19 -7.58 -20.18
CA LEU A 275 35.28 -6.46 -19.96
C LEU A 275 34.24 -6.75 -18.86
N LYS A 276 33.74 -7.98 -18.75
CA LYS A 276 32.84 -8.37 -17.65
C LYS A 276 33.51 -8.23 -16.28
N GLU A 277 34.74 -8.73 -16.14
CA GLU A 277 35.49 -8.68 -14.87
C GLU A 277 35.81 -7.24 -14.42
N SER A 278 35.95 -6.30 -15.37
CA SER A 278 36.23 -4.89 -15.05
C SER A 278 34.99 -4.06 -14.68
N PHE A 279 33.78 -4.47 -15.10
CA PHE A 279 32.52 -3.80 -14.70
C PHE A 279 31.91 -4.33 -13.40
N GLU A 280 32.36 -5.48 -12.91
CA GLU A 280 31.91 -6.04 -11.63
C GLU A 280 32.48 -5.30 -10.41
N LEU A 281 33.49 -4.43 -10.63
CA LEU A 281 34.28 -3.76 -9.59
C LEU A 281 34.19 -2.22 -9.68
N MET A 282 33.02 -1.68 -10.00
CA MET A 282 32.77 -0.24 -10.01
C MET A 282 32.22 0.23 -8.65
N PRO A 283 32.83 1.26 -8.02
CA PRO A 283 32.41 1.80 -6.71
C PRO A 283 31.05 2.51 -6.71
N GLU A 284 30.38 2.58 -7.86
CA GLU A 284 29.03 3.14 -8.03
C GLU A 284 27.92 2.21 -7.50
N ASP A 285 28.23 0.94 -7.22
CA ASP A 285 27.33 -0.02 -6.56
C ASP A 285 27.23 0.17 -5.02
N ALA A 286 27.95 1.14 -4.44
CA ALA A 286 27.76 1.53 -3.04
C ALA A 286 26.59 2.53 -2.93
N TYR A 287 25.44 2.02 -2.48
CA TYR A 287 24.23 2.73 -2.00
C TYR A 287 24.23 4.26 -2.17
N ARG A 288 23.90 4.75 -3.38
CA ARG A 288 23.54 6.17 -3.56
C ARG A 288 22.05 6.31 -3.86
N PHE A 289 21.34 6.70 -2.81
CA PHE A 289 20.05 7.40 -2.80
C PHE A 289 18.90 6.76 -3.58
N GLU A 290 18.32 5.69 -3.04
CA GLU A 290 16.88 5.50 -3.16
C GLU A 290 16.22 6.39 -2.10
N ALA A 291 15.41 7.37 -2.54
CA ALA A 291 14.53 8.09 -1.64
C ALA A 291 13.57 7.06 -1.04
N LEU A 292 13.83 6.67 0.22
CA LEU A 292 12.87 5.95 1.04
C LEU A 292 11.57 6.74 0.99
N GLU A 293 10.48 6.11 0.58
CA GLU A 293 9.14 6.67 0.77
C GLU A 293 9.01 6.95 2.27
N GLU A 294 9.06 8.22 2.66
CA GLU A 294 8.92 8.63 4.06
C GLU A 294 7.55 8.15 4.54
N GLU A 295 7.55 7.12 5.40
CA GLU A 295 6.37 6.77 6.17
C GLU A 295 5.90 8.04 6.87
N THR A 296 4.67 8.48 6.58
CA THR A 296 4.11 9.71 7.14
C THR A 296 3.74 9.47 8.60
N TYR A 297 4.76 9.38 9.45
CA TYR A 297 4.61 9.31 10.90
C TYR A 297 3.93 10.58 11.39
N LYS A 298 3.03 10.43 12.37
CA LYS A 298 2.45 11.61 13.02
C LYS A 298 3.56 12.35 13.78
N PRO A 299 3.48 13.69 13.94
CA PRO A 299 4.48 14.47 14.66
C PRO A 299 4.80 13.94 16.07
N GLU A 300 3.81 13.34 16.76
CA GLU A 300 3.99 12.71 18.07
C GLU A 300 4.84 11.44 18.04
N GLU A 301 4.72 10.63 16.98
CA GLU A 301 5.48 9.39 16.80
C GLU A 301 6.94 9.73 16.45
N ILE A 302 7.13 10.73 15.59
CA ILE A 302 8.45 11.28 15.28
C ILE A 302 9.11 11.80 16.56
N ALA A 303 8.38 12.55 17.39
CA ALA A 303 8.89 13.06 18.65
C ALA A 303 9.28 11.94 19.63
N LYS A 304 8.50 10.86 19.70
CA LYS A 304 8.83 9.69 20.54
C LYS A 304 10.07 8.95 20.06
N ILE A 305 10.25 8.82 18.74
CA ILE A 305 11.43 8.17 18.17
C ILE A 305 12.67 9.03 18.36
N THR A 306 12.57 10.32 18.05
CA THR A 306 13.70 11.26 18.09
C THR A 306 14.13 11.61 19.52
N TYR A 307 13.18 11.82 20.43
CA TYR A 307 13.47 12.26 21.80
C TYR A 307 13.33 11.16 22.85
N GLY A 308 12.88 9.95 22.49
CA GLY A 308 12.72 8.84 23.44
C GLY A 308 14.04 8.25 23.94
N VAL A 309 15.14 8.45 23.21
CA VAL A 309 16.49 7.99 23.59
C VAL A 309 17.12 8.89 24.66
N LEU A 310 16.67 10.13 24.76
CA LEU A 310 17.24 11.13 25.68
C LEU A 310 16.67 10.95 27.09
N THR A 311 17.55 11.14 28.08
CA THR A 311 17.15 11.26 29.49
C THR A 311 16.37 12.56 29.71
N ASP A 312 15.60 12.63 30.80
CA ASP A 312 14.76 13.81 31.06
C ASP A 312 15.60 15.07 31.37
N GLU A 313 16.79 14.92 31.92
CA GLU A 313 17.76 16.01 32.12
C GLU A 313 18.29 16.55 30.78
N GLU A 314 18.68 15.66 29.86
CA GLU A 314 19.14 16.05 28.51
C GLU A 314 18.03 16.71 27.68
N LYS A 315 16.77 16.28 27.85
CA LYS A 315 15.61 16.95 27.20
C LYS A 315 15.44 18.38 27.70
N LEU A 316 15.69 18.62 28.99
CA LEU A 316 15.58 19.94 29.60
C LEU A 316 16.72 20.86 29.13
N GLU A 317 17.95 20.34 29.02
CA GLU A 317 19.06 21.07 28.40
C GLU A 317 18.80 21.41 26.93
N LEU A 318 18.19 20.50 26.18
CA LEU A 318 17.84 20.74 24.77
C LEU A 318 16.76 21.82 24.63
N LEU A 319 15.80 21.87 25.55
CA LEU A 319 14.83 22.97 25.60
C LEU A 319 15.52 24.31 25.87
N ASP A 320 16.46 24.35 26.82
CA ASP A 320 17.21 25.57 27.14
C ASP A 320 18.08 26.05 25.97
N LYS A 321 18.81 25.15 25.32
CA LYS A 321 19.58 25.46 24.10
C LYS A 321 18.69 25.98 22.98
N LYS A 322 17.46 25.46 22.83
CA LYS A 322 16.51 25.96 21.82
C LYS A 322 15.94 27.33 22.17
N ILE A 323 15.68 27.61 23.44
CA ILE A 323 15.23 28.91 23.92
C ILE A 323 16.33 29.96 23.69
N THR A 324 17.60 29.67 23.97
CA THR A 324 18.71 30.60 23.70
C THR A 324 18.84 30.91 22.21
N ILE A 325 18.78 29.88 21.35
CA ILE A 325 18.82 30.06 19.89
C ILE A 325 17.64 30.91 19.39
N LEU A 326 16.43 30.71 19.93
CA LEU A 326 15.28 31.54 19.56
C LEU A 326 15.42 32.98 20.03
N ASN A 327 15.96 33.21 21.23
CA ASN A 327 16.22 34.56 21.74
C ASN A 327 17.27 35.27 20.86
N GLU A 328 18.35 34.59 20.50
CA GLU A 328 19.37 35.13 19.58
C GLU A 328 18.75 35.51 18.23
N LYS A 329 17.88 34.66 17.67
CA LYS A 329 17.18 34.95 16.40
C LYS A 329 16.17 36.09 16.52
N ILE A 330 15.45 36.19 17.64
CA ILE A 330 14.55 37.32 17.91
C ILE A 330 15.35 38.62 18.04
N ASP A 331 16.51 38.57 18.68
CA ASP A 331 17.41 39.70 18.83
C ASP A 331 18.01 40.13 17.47
N GLU A 332 18.40 39.19 16.62
CA GLU A 332 18.83 39.45 15.24
C GLU A 332 17.71 40.06 14.39
N ASP A 333 16.51 39.47 14.42
CA ASP A 333 15.33 39.98 13.70
C ASP A 333 14.93 41.38 14.20
N SER A 334 15.03 41.63 15.51
CA SER A 334 14.72 42.95 16.09
C SER A 334 15.75 44.01 15.68
N LYS A 335 17.04 43.65 15.58
CA LYS A 335 18.10 44.53 15.07
C LYS A 335 17.90 44.86 13.60
N LEU A 336 17.48 43.90 12.78
CA LEU A 336 17.27 44.07 11.34
C LEU A 336 15.99 44.83 10.99
N HIS A 337 14.92 44.68 11.78
CA HIS A 337 13.58 45.17 11.41
C HIS A 337 12.95 46.13 12.43
N GLY A 338 13.63 46.46 13.53
CA GLY A 338 13.18 47.38 14.60
C GLY A 338 12.05 46.82 15.48
N LYS A 339 11.18 45.97 14.94
CA LYS A 339 10.23 45.10 15.65
C LYS A 339 10.27 43.72 15.00
N SER A 340 10.34 42.66 15.80
CA SER A 340 10.31 41.28 15.32
C SER A 340 8.98 40.99 14.60
N LYS A 341 8.99 40.98 13.26
CA LYS A 341 7.78 40.69 12.46
C LYS A 341 7.37 39.22 12.53
N ASN A 342 8.32 38.34 12.87
CA ASN A 342 8.09 36.91 12.95
C ASN A 342 7.46 36.53 14.30
N ASN A 343 6.15 36.75 14.41
CA ASN A 343 5.34 36.34 15.57
C ASN A 343 5.50 34.83 15.91
N LEU A 344 5.90 34.03 14.93
CA LEU A 344 6.14 32.60 15.10
C LEU A 344 7.28 32.30 16.08
N TYR A 345 8.39 33.05 16.06
CA TYR A 345 9.51 32.78 16.97
C TYR A 345 9.16 33.11 18.42
N ILE A 346 8.38 34.17 18.63
CA ILE A 346 7.87 34.54 19.96
C ILE A 346 6.91 33.45 20.46
N GLN A 347 5.94 33.03 19.64
CA GLN A 347 5.00 31.97 20.02
C GLN A 347 5.72 30.65 20.35
N LEU A 348 6.71 30.26 19.54
CA LEU A 348 7.50 29.05 19.80
C LEU A 348 8.33 29.16 21.08
N ARG A 349 8.91 30.33 21.35
CA ARG A 349 9.62 30.60 22.60
C ARG A 349 8.66 30.46 23.79
N ASP A 350 7.51 31.14 23.76
CA ASP A 350 6.53 31.10 24.84
C ASP A 350 6.01 29.68 25.09
N HIS A 351 5.76 28.90 24.03
CA HIS A 351 5.37 27.49 24.16
C HIS A 351 6.45 26.61 24.79
N MET A 352 7.73 26.85 24.47
CA MET A 352 8.84 26.09 25.06
C MET A 352 9.10 26.50 26.52
N GLU A 353 9.01 27.79 26.86
CA GLU A 353 9.10 28.27 28.25
C GLU A 353 7.95 27.72 29.10
N ALA A 354 6.72 27.73 28.57
CA ALA A 354 5.56 27.15 29.24
C ALA A 354 5.71 25.63 29.46
N ALA A 355 6.21 24.89 28.46
CA ALA A 355 6.45 23.46 28.58
C ALA A 355 7.51 23.14 29.64
N LYS A 356 8.60 23.94 29.71
CA LYS A 356 9.62 23.83 30.74
C LYS A 356 9.04 24.06 32.14
N LEU A 357 8.27 25.14 32.32
CA LEU A 357 7.65 25.48 33.61
C LEU A 357 6.67 24.39 34.06
N ALA A 358 5.79 23.92 33.17
CA ALA A 358 4.83 22.86 33.48
C ALA A 358 5.51 21.55 33.92
N TYR A 359 6.65 21.20 33.32
CA TYR A 359 7.43 20.03 33.74
C TYR A 359 8.06 20.23 35.13
N MET A 360 8.64 21.40 35.40
CA MET A 360 9.22 21.73 36.69
C MET A 360 8.18 21.75 37.82
N GLU A 361 6.98 22.29 37.54
CA GLU A 361 5.84 22.28 38.46
C GLU A 361 5.41 20.84 38.79
N LYS A 362 5.24 19.99 37.77
CA LYS A 362 4.87 18.57 37.96
C LYS A 362 5.91 17.79 38.76
N ASN A 363 7.20 18.05 38.55
CA ASN A 363 8.27 17.45 39.35
C ASN A 363 8.27 17.95 40.80
N SER A 364 7.90 19.21 41.05
CA SER A 364 7.75 19.75 42.41
C SER A 364 6.51 19.21 43.14
N GLU A 365 5.42 18.93 42.42
CA GLU A 365 4.20 18.35 42.97
C GLU A 365 4.34 16.86 43.31
N SER A 366 5.18 16.12 42.58
CA SER A 366 5.44 14.71 42.84
C SER A 366 6.44 14.45 43.98
N GLN A 367 7.11 15.50 44.47
CA GLN A 367 7.99 15.46 45.65
C GLN A 367 7.31 15.91 46.95
N LYS A 368 6.08 16.45 46.87
CA LYS A 368 5.20 16.69 48.02
C LYS A 368 4.32 15.47 48.25
#